data_AF-A0A532TCE1-F1
#
_entry.id   AF-A0A532TCE1-F1
#
_cell.length_a   1.000
_cell.length_b   1.000
_cell.length_c   1.000
_cell.angle_alpha   90.00
_cell.angle_beta   90.00
_cell.angle_gamma   90.00
#
_symmetry.space_group_name_H-M   'P 1'
#
loop_
_entity.id
_entity.type
_entity.pdbx_description
1 polymer ?
#
loop_
_entity_poly.entity_id
_entity_poly.type
_entity_poly.pdbx_seq_one_letter_code
_entity_poly.pdbx_strand_id
1 'polypeptide(L)'
;MLLQSALTERIIIVGVFQIWPIIYDSFFAYKLLKRAKNRSTATLSCFFIFNALAFFLALVSIILANALFAYLCYVIAFFIIMLAQSFVVIFSWLIVNLGEKLSYKKYYLGFLIYGIISTYVFWIGIFLKGIRYDSSTGWIPVFSWLFLFISWSYIIIFLIVPEIILAVKLINIFEGVALKRRIKLFILSVFLEFAIVLLIVLYNTGINNTVFKVINLFLMPPLGTLAAYFIYKSFGKGLE
;
A
#
# COMPACT_ATOMS: atom_id res chain seq x y z
N MET A 1 -24.58 -14.06 -22.91
CA MET A 1 -24.44 -12.63 -23.22
C MET A 1 -24.44 -11.72 -21.99
N LEU A 2 -25.41 -11.80 -21.05
CA LEU A 2 -25.44 -10.96 -19.83
C LEU A 2 -24.22 -11.13 -18.88
N LEU A 3 -23.68 -12.35 -18.77
CA LEU A 3 -22.44 -12.62 -18.01
C LEU A 3 -21.19 -12.01 -18.68
N GLN A 4 -21.24 -11.81 -19.99
CA GLN A 4 -20.12 -11.30 -20.78
C GLN A 4 -20.07 -9.76 -20.70
N SER A 5 -21.23 -9.09 -20.77
CA SER A 5 -21.32 -7.63 -20.58
C SER A 5 -20.91 -7.19 -19.17
N ALA A 6 -21.34 -7.92 -18.13
CA ALA A 6 -20.94 -7.65 -16.74
C ALA A 6 -19.44 -7.87 -16.49
N LEU A 7 -18.80 -8.80 -17.21
CA LEU A 7 -17.36 -9.02 -17.15
C LEU A 7 -16.60 -7.86 -17.83
N THR A 8 -17.08 -7.40 -18.98
CA THR A 8 -16.48 -6.29 -19.74
C THR A 8 -16.51 -4.98 -18.95
N GLU A 9 -17.63 -4.63 -18.31
CA GLU A 9 -17.73 -3.43 -17.47
C GLU A 9 -16.79 -3.48 -16.26
N ARG A 10 -16.64 -4.65 -15.62
CA ARG A 10 -15.74 -4.85 -14.48
C ARG A 10 -14.27 -4.69 -14.85
N ILE A 11 -13.85 -5.28 -15.96
CA ILE A 11 -12.48 -5.17 -16.48
C ILE A 11 -12.18 -3.72 -16.84
N ILE A 12 -13.12 -3.02 -17.47
CA ILE A 12 -12.92 -1.63 -17.87
C ILE A 12 -12.82 -0.72 -16.64
N ILE A 13 -13.77 -0.81 -15.71
CA ILE A 13 -13.80 0.10 -14.55
C ILE A 13 -12.65 -0.22 -13.61
N VAL A 14 -12.62 -1.41 -13.03
CA VAL A 14 -11.63 -1.73 -11.99
C VAL A 14 -10.24 -1.86 -12.60
N GLY A 15 -10.10 -2.47 -13.78
CA GLY A 15 -8.80 -2.69 -14.39
C GLY A 15 -8.07 -1.41 -14.75
N VAL A 16 -8.77 -0.40 -15.30
CA VAL A 16 -8.16 0.90 -15.61
C VAL A 16 -7.63 1.59 -14.35
N PHE A 17 -8.38 1.55 -13.25
CA PHE A 17 -7.94 2.16 -11.99
C PHE A 17 -6.77 1.41 -11.33
N GLN A 18 -6.61 0.11 -11.57
CA GLN A 18 -5.47 -0.68 -11.08
C GLN A 18 -4.20 -0.44 -11.91
N ILE A 19 -4.34 -0.20 -13.22
CA ILE A 19 -3.20 0.09 -14.12
C ILE A 19 -2.46 1.35 -13.69
N TRP A 20 -3.17 2.35 -13.19
CA TRP A 20 -2.56 3.64 -12.86
C TRP A 20 -1.51 3.54 -11.73
N PRO A 21 -1.79 2.93 -10.56
CA PRO A 21 -0.79 2.53 -9.55
C PRO A 21 0.36 1.74 -10.11
N ILE A 22 0.10 0.71 -10.91
CA ILE A 22 1.17 -0.10 -11.52
C ILE A 22 2.16 0.79 -12.28
N ILE A 23 1.66 1.73 -13.08
CA ILE A 23 2.51 2.64 -13.88
C ILE A 23 3.31 3.59 -12.99
N TYR A 24 2.65 4.35 -12.10
CA TYR A 24 3.37 5.36 -11.32
C TYR A 24 4.33 4.73 -10.31
N ASP A 25 3.93 3.65 -9.65
CA ASP A 25 4.79 2.95 -8.69
C ASP A 25 6.01 2.36 -9.39
N SER A 26 5.84 1.71 -10.55
CA SER A 26 6.96 1.20 -11.34
C SER A 26 7.89 2.31 -11.82
N PHE A 27 7.35 3.45 -12.23
CA PHE A 27 8.13 4.62 -12.63
C PHE A 27 8.98 5.17 -11.48
N PHE A 28 8.40 5.31 -10.29
CA PHE A 28 9.12 5.82 -9.12
C PHE A 28 10.13 4.80 -8.58
N ALA A 29 9.81 3.51 -8.57
CA ALA A 29 10.76 2.44 -8.26
C ALA A 29 11.99 2.50 -9.18
N TYR A 30 11.78 2.60 -10.50
CA TYR A 30 12.86 2.74 -11.47
C TYR A 30 13.73 3.97 -11.22
N LYS A 31 13.11 5.13 -10.98
CA LYS A 31 13.84 6.38 -10.71
C LYS A 31 14.65 6.31 -9.42
N LEU A 32 14.17 5.61 -8.38
CA LEU A 32 14.89 5.44 -7.12
C LEU A 32 16.07 4.47 -7.26
N LEU A 33 15.84 3.30 -7.87
CA LEU A 33 16.88 2.29 -8.09
C LEU A 33 18.07 2.81 -8.90
N LYS A 34 17.85 3.78 -9.80
CA LYS A 34 18.91 4.39 -10.60
C LYS A 34 19.87 5.32 -9.85
N ARG A 35 19.62 5.68 -8.59
CA ARG A 35 20.43 6.68 -7.88
C ARG A 35 21.58 6.11 -7.08
N ALA A 36 21.26 5.44 -5.98
CA ALA A 36 22.22 5.02 -4.98
C ALA A 36 21.79 3.69 -4.37
N LYS A 37 22.69 2.71 -4.37
CA LYS A 37 22.47 1.38 -3.77
C LYS A 37 22.69 1.44 -2.26
N ASN A 38 21.92 2.25 -1.55
CA ASN A 38 21.90 2.28 -0.10
C ASN A 38 20.59 1.66 0.43
N ARG A 39 20.57 1.38 1.73
CA ARG A 39 19.45 0.72 2.40
C ARG A 39 18.15 1.51 2.27
N SER A 40 18.19 2.82 2.48
CA SER A 40 17.02 3.68 2.38
C SER A 40 16.41 3.66 0.98
N THR A 41 17.23 3.76 -0.08
CA THR A 41 16.77 3.64 -1.46
C THR A 41 16.17 2.27 -1.72
N ALA A 42 16.80 1.20 -1.23
CA ALA A 42 16.28 -0.16 -1.39
C ALA A 42 14.92 -0.34 -0.69
N THR A 43 14.79 0.10 0.56
CA THR A 43 13.52 0.04 1.32
C THR A 43 12.41 0.79 0.59
N LEU A 44 12.67 2.01 0.12
CA LEU A 44 11.69 2.82 -0.59
C LEU A 44 11.35 2.25 -1.97
N SER A 45 12.32 1.65 -2.66
CA SER A 45 12.08 0.95 -3.92
C SER A 45 11.22 -0.31 -3.71
N CYS A 46 11.45 -1.05 -2.62
CA CYS A 46 10.62 -2.18 -2.23
C CYS A 46 9.18 -1.77 -1.97
N PHE A 47 8.93 -0.64 -1.29
CA PHE A 47 7.58 -0.08 -1.13
C PHE A 47 6.87 0.05 -2.48
N PHE A 48 7.48 0.76 -3.44
CA PHE A 48 6.90 0.96 -4.77
C PHE A 48 6.73 -0.34 -5.55
N ILE A 49 7.72 -1.23 -5.54
CA ILE A 49 7.65 -2.52 -6.25
C ILE A 49 6.53 -3.40 -5.68
N PHE A 50 6.41 -3.48 -4.36
CA PHE A 50 5.38 -4.29 -3.72
C PHE A 50 3.99 -3.69 -3.93
N ASN A 51 3.83 -2.36 -3.89
CA ASN A 51 2.58 -1.73 -4.27
C ASN A 51 2.21 -2.08 -5.72
N ALA A 52 3.10 -1.85 -6.69
CA ALA A 52 2.86 -2.20 -8.09
C ALA A 52 2.47 -3.68 -8.27
N LEU A 53 3.16 -4.57 -7.57
CA LEU A 53 2.88 -6.01 -7.59
C LEU A 53 1.51 -6.34 -6.99
N ALA A 54 1.10 -5.68 -5.91
CA ALA A 54 -0.22 -5.85 -5.32
C ALA A 54 -1.33 -5.43 -6.31
N PHE A 55 -1.24 -4.24 -6.90
CA PHE A 55 -2.20 -3.78 -7.91
C PHE A 55 -2.20 -4.67 -9.15
N PHE A 56 -1.04 -5.17 -9.57
CA PHE A 56 -0.93 -6.13 -10.68
C PHE A 56 -1.65 -7.45 -10.37
N LEU A 57 -1.44 -8.04 -9.19
CA LEU A 57 -2.11 -9.27 -8.80
C LEU A 57 -3.62 -9.07 -8.61
N ALA A 58 -4.04 -7.93 -8.10
CA ALA A 58 -5.45 -7.55 -8.03
C ALA A 58 -6.06 -7.43 -9.44
N LEU A 59 -5.37 -6.83 -10.40
CA LEU A 59 -5.80 -6.81 -11.80
C LEU A 59 -5.93 -8.24 -12.38
N VAL A 60 -4.93 -9.09 -12.17
CA VAL A 60 -4.95 -10.49 -12.60
C VAL A 60 -6.15 -11.24 -11.99
N SER A 61 -6.46 -11.02 -10.71
CA SER A 61 -7.61 -11.66 -10.05
C SER A 61 -8.96 -11.35 -10.70
N ILE A 62 -9.10 -10.24 -11.42
CA ILE A 62 -10.35 -9.86 -12.09
C ILE A 62 -10.47 -10.52 -13.47
N ILE A 63 -9.33 -10.77 -14.12
CA ILE A 63 -9.26 -11.35 -15.48
C ILE A 63 -9.42 -12.88 -15.42
N LEU A 64 -9.03 -13.51 -14.31
CA LEU A 64 -9.10 -14.97 -14.16
C LEU A 64 -10.54 -15.48 -14.06
N ALA A 65 -10.88 -16.43 -14.93
CA ALA A 65 -12.19 -17.11 -14.91
C ALA A 65 -12.31 -18.16 -13.78
N ASN A 66 -11.19 -18.72 -13.32
CA ASN A 66 -11.19 -19.73 -12.27
C ASN A 66 -11.27 -19.06 -10.89
N ALA A 67 -12.32 -19.38 -10.12
CA ALA A 67 -12.59 -18.77 -8.83
C ALA A 67 -11.49 -18.96 -7.77
N LEU A 68 -10.90 -20.14 -7.70
CA LEU A 68 -9.87 -20.42 -6.71
C LEU A 68 -8.62 -19.59 -6.98
N PHE A 69 -8.15 -19.56 -8.24
CA PHE A 69 -6.97 -18.77 -8.60
C PHE A 69 -7.23 -17.27 -8.49
N ALA A 70 -8.40 -16.80 -8.92
CA ALA A 70 -8.82 -15.42 -8.76
C ALA A 70 -8.81 -14.99 -7.29
N TYR A 71 -9.40 -15.82 -6.41
CA TYR A 71 -9.40 -15.61 -4.96
C TYR A 71 -7.98 -15.55 -4.37
N LEU A 72 -7.13 -16.53 -4.70
CA LEU A 72 -5.75 -16.58 -4.20
C LEU A 72 -4.93 -15.37 -4.67
N CYS A 73 -5.04 -14.98 -5.95
CA CYS A 73 -4.39 -13.79 -6.48
C CYS A 73 -4.80 -12.53 -5.70
N TYR A 74 -6.09 -12.38 -5.40
CA TYR A 74 -6.59 -11.24 -4.63
C TYR A 74 -6.08 -11.25 -3.18
N VAL A 75 -6.12 -12.40 -2.49
CA VAL A 75 -5.63 -12.50 -1.10
C VAL A 75 -4.14 -12.21 -1.02
N ILE A 76 -3.35 -12.73 -1.96
CA ILE A 76 -1.92 -12.45 -2.06
C ILE A 76 -1.69 -10.96 -2.36
N ALA A 77 -2.47 -10.36 -3.27
CA ALA A 77 -2.41 -8.92 -3.54
C ALA A 77 -2.64 -8.11 -2.27
N PHE A 78 -3.67 -8.46 -1.48
CA PHE A 78 -3.99 -7.78 -0.24
C PHE A 78 -2.95 -8.00 0.86
N PHE A 79 -2.30 -9.17 0.91
CA PHE A 79 -1.14 -9.38 1.78
C PHE A 79 0.03 -8.48 1.36
N ILE A 80 0.34 -8.43 0.07
CA ILE A 80 1.46 -7.65 -0.46
C ILE A 80 1.24 -6.15 -0.26
N ILE A 81 0.02 -5.62 -0.42
CA ILE A 81 -0.25 -4.20 -0.16
C ILE A 81 -0.07 -3.86 1.32
N MET A 82 -0.51 -4.71 2.25
CA MET A 82 -0.29 -4.49 3.69
C MET A 82 1.20 -4.52 4.04
N LEU A 83 1.93 -5.47 3.48
CA LEU A 83 3.37 -5.56 3.63
C LEU A 83 4.09 -4.36 3.00
N ALA A 84 3.64 -3.87 1.84
CA ALA A 84 4.20 -2.72 1.15
C ALA A 84 4.24 -1.50 2.10
N GLN A 85 3.15 -1.21 2.77
CA GLN A 85 3.02 -0.04 3.65
C GLN A 85 3.97 -0.09 4.85
N SER A 86 4.35 -1.28 5.32
CA SER A 86 5.35 -1.42 6.37
C SER A 86 6.74 -0.93 5.97
N PHE A 87 7.10 -0.99 4.68
CA PHE A 87 8.38 -0.46 4.19
C PHE A 87 8.50 1.03 4.44
N VAL A 88 7.39 1.78 4.44
CA VAL A 88 7.41 3.23 4.74
C VAL A 88 7.80 3.46 6.20
N VAL A 89 7.23 2.71 7.14
CA VAL A 89 7.58 2.80 8.57
C VAL A 89 9.04 2.40 8.80
N ILE A 90 9.49 1.33 8.15
CA ILE A 90 10.89 0.88 8.24
C ILE A 90 11.83 1.94 7.64
N PHE A 91 11.42 2.60 6.55
CA PHE A 91 12.18 3.69 5.96
C PHE A 91 12.27 4.89 6.92
N SER A 92 11.16 5.32 7.52
CA SER A 92 11.15 6.38 8.54
C SER A 92 12.07 6.05 9.71
N TRP A 93 12.04 4.79 10.18
CA TRP A 93 12.93 4.30 11.22
C TRP A 93 14.40 4.33 10.81
N LEU A 94 14.73 3.97 9.57
CA LEU A 94 16.09 4.10 9.05
C LEU A 94 16.57 5.55 9.05
N ILE A 95 15.73 6.51 8.64
CA ILE A 95 16.10 7.92 8.58
C ILE A 95 16.34 8.50 9.99
N VAL A 96 15.49 8.16 10.96
CA VAL A 96 15.66 8.59 12.36
C VAL A 96 17.01 8.11 12.93
N ASN A 97 17.48 6.93 12.53
CA ASN A 97 18.69 6.31 13.08
C ASN A 97 19.91 6.40 12.16
N LEU A 98 19.95 7.39 11.24
CA LEU A 98 21.09 7.57 10.34
C LEU A 98 22.42 7.73 11.09
N GLY A 99 22.41 8.38 12.26
CA GLY A 99 23.61 8.58 13.09
C GLY A 99 24.11 7.33 13.82
N GLU A 100 23.22 6.39 14.17
CA GLU A 100 23.55 5.26 15.06
C GLU A 100 24.10 4.01 14.35
N LYS A 101 24.42 4.11 13.04
CA LYS A 101 24.87 2.97 12.20
C LYS A 101 24.04 1.70 12.46
N LEU A 102 22.74 1.78 12.20
CA LEU A 102 21.81 0.65 12.41
C LEU A 102 22.37 -0.66 11.83
N SER A 103 22.40 -1.74 12.61
CA SER A 103 22.96 -3.02 12.14
C SER A 103 22.04 -3.71 11.14
N TYR A 104 22.60 -4.50 10.22
CA TYR A 104 21.83 -5.28 9.24
C TYR A 104 20.84 -6.24 9.93
N LYS A 105 21.21 -6.82 11.08
CA LYS A 105 20.33 -7.71 11.85
C LYS A 105 19.04 -7.00 12.28
N LYS A 106 19.15 -5.77 12.82
CA LYS A 106 17.99 -4.97 13.24
C LYS A 106 17.09 -4.61 12.05
N TYR A 107 17.70 -4.25 10.92
CA TYR A 107 16.98 -3.95 9.68
C TYR A 107 16.16 -5.14 9.17
N TYR A 108 16.76 -6.33 9.05
CA TYR A 108 16.05 -7.53 8.61
C TYR A 108 15.02 -8.02 9.64
N LEU A 109 15.29 -7.84 10.93
CA LEU A 109 14.30 -8.16 11.97
C LEU A 109 13.03 -7.31 11.82
N GLY A 110 13.16 -6.02 11.46
CA GLY A 110 12.02 -5.16 11.15
C GLY A 110 11.15 -5.75 10.04
N PHE A 111 11.75 -6.14 8.91
CA PHE A 111 11.01 -6.80 7.82
C PHE A 111 10.35 -8.09 8.25
N LEU A 112 11.06 -8.92 9.02
CA LEU A 112 10.53 -10.19 9.49
C LEU A 112 9.30 -9.98 10.37
N ILE A 113 9.36 -9.04 11.31
CA ILE A 113 8.24 -8.71 12.20
C ILE A 113 7.02 -8.24 11.39
N TYR A 114 7.20 -7.27 10.50
CA TYR A 114 6.09 -6.79 9.67
C TYR A 114 5.57 -7.85 8.69
N GLY A 115 6.45 -8.69 8.15
CA GLY A 115 6.09 -9.85 7.34
C GLY A 115 5.18 -10.81 8.09
N ILE A 116 5.60 -11.22 9.30
CA ILE A 116 4.83 -12.13 10.17
C ILE A 116 3.50 -11.51 10.54
N ILE A 117 3.48 -10.25 11.01
CA ILE A 117 2.23 -9.60 11.43
C ILE A 117 1.26 -9.49 10.24
N SER A 118 1.77 -9.17 9.04
CA SER A 118 0.94 -9.06 7.82
C SER A 118 0.31 -10.39 7.38
N THR A 119 0.82 -11.54 7.86
CA THR A 119 0.20 -12.86 7.57
C THR A 119 -1.21 -13.02 8.14
N TYR A 120 -1.68 -12.08 9.00
CA TYR A 120 -3.08 -12.02 9.43
C TYR A 120 -4.05 -12.09 8.25
N VAL A 121 -3.66 -11.56 7.09
CA VAL A 121 -4.44 -11.60 5.85
C VAL A 121 -4.76 -13.04 5.44
N PHE A 122 -3.81 -13.97 5.56
CA PHE A 122 -4.04 -15.38 5.25
C PHE A 122 -4.88 -16.06 6.33
N TRP A 123 -4.51 -15.86 7.61
CA TRP A 123 -5.18 -16.50 8.74
C TRP A 123 -6.67 -16.12 8.81
N ILE A 124 -6.98 -14.83 8.71
CA ILE A 124 -8.37 -14.38 8.86
C ILE A 124 -9.07 -14.36 7.50
N GLY A 125 -8.38 -13.96 6.43
CA GLY A 125 -8.97 -13.89 5.09
C GLY A 125 -9.38 -15.25 4.55
N ILE A 126 -8.50 -16.26 4.65
CA ILE A 126 -8.74 -17.61 4.13
C ILE A 126 -9.40 -18.50 5.21
N PHE A 127 -8.72 -18.75 6.33
CA PHE A 127 -9.16 -19.79 7.27
C PHE A 127 -10.42 -19.40 8.04
N LEU A 128 -10.59 -18.11 8.37
CA LEU A 128 -11.81 -17.61 9.02
C LEU A 128 -12.84 -17.04 8.02
N LYS A 129 -12.65 -17.28 6.71
CA LYS A 129 -13.54 -16.79 5.63
C LYS A 129 -13.78 -15.28 5.71
N GLY A 130 -12.74 -14.53 6.07
CA GLY A 130 -12.79 -13.08 6.24
C GLY A 130 -12.97 -12.30 4.94
N ILE A 131 -12.57 -12.89 3.81
CA ILE A 131 -12.75 -12.32 2.47
C ILE A 131 -13.65 -13.25 1.68
N ARG A 132 -14.74 -12.71 1.12
CA ARG A 132 -15.56 -13.38 0.11
C ARG A 132 -15.32 -12.73 -1.24
N TYR A 133 -14.92 -13.52 -2.22
CA TYR A 133 -14.64 -13.07 -3.59
C TYR A 133 -14.93 -14.20 -4.57
N ASP A 134 -16.08 -14.12 -5.23
CA ASP A 134 -16.66 -15.16 -6.09
C ASP A 134 -17.75 -14.57 -7.02
N SER A 135 -18.42 -15.43 -7.79
CA SER A 135 -19.52 -15.01 -8.65
C SER A 135 -20.73 -14.45 -7.87
N SER A 136 -20.98 -14.89 -6.64
CA SER A 136 -22.10 -14.43 -5.80
C SER A 136 -21.94 -12.99 -5.34
N THR A 137 -20.69 -12.54 -5.18
CA THR A 137 -20.31 -11.16 -4.86
C THR A 137 -20.10 -10.29 -6.10
N GLY A 138 -20.29 -10.87 -7.28
CA GLY A 138 -19.97 -10.19 -8.53
C GLY A 138 -18.48 -9.88 -8.68
N TRP A 139 -17.60 -10.75 -8.18
CA TRP A 139 -16.15 -10.54 -8.20
C TRP A 139 -15.73 -9.19 -7.61
N ILE A 140 -16.49 -8.70 -6.63
CA ILE A 140 -16.12 -7.56 -5.80
C ILE A 140 -15.77 -8.16 -4.44
N PRO A 141 -14.56 -7.90 -3.91
CA PRO A 141 -14.19 -8.47 -2.62
C PRO A 141 -15.05 -7.85 -1.52
N VAL A 142 -15.66 -8.71 -0.72
CA VAL A 142 -16.48 -8.32 0.42
C VAL A 142 -15.81 -8.82 1.69
N PHE A 143 -15.45 -7.90 2.57
CA PHE A 143 -14.80 -8.20 3.84
C PHE A 143 -15.83 -8.43 4.94
N SER A 144 -15.59 -9.45 5.77
CA SER A 144 -16.35 -9.65 6.99
C SER A 144 -15.99 -8.57 8.01
N TRP A 145 -16.90 -8.29 8.95
CA TRP A 145 -16.64 -7.34 10.05
C TRP A 145 -15.41 -7.67 10.87
N LEU A 146 -15.16 -8.96 11.10
CA LEU A 146 -13.95 -9.42 11.79
C LEU A 146 -12.69 -9.07 11.01
N PHE A 147 -12.66 -9.35 9.71
CA PHE A 147 -11.53 -9.02 8.86
C PHE A 147 -11.30 -7.52 8.79
N LEU A 148 -12.36 -6.73 8.64
CA LEU A 148 -12.31 -5.27 8.66
C LEU A 148 -11.72 -4.71 9.94
N PHE A 149 -12.24 -5.14 11.09
CA PHE A 149 -11.77 -4.69 12.40
C PHE A 149 -10.28 -4.97 12.58
N ILE A 150 -9.83 -6.18 12.18
CA ILE A 150 -8.42 -6.55 12.29
C ILE A 150 -7.57 -5.77 11.29
N SER A 151 -8.02 -5.56 10.06
CA SER A 151 -7.31 -4.73 9.08
C SER A 151 -7.15 -3.28 9.56
N TRP A 152 -8.19 -2.67 10.12
CA TRP A 152 -8.08 -1.32 10.70
C TRP A 152 -7.18 -1.28 11.92
N SER A 153 -7.31 -2.26 12.82
CA SER A 153 -6.44 -2.38 13.98
C SER A 153 -4.98 -2.51 13.54
N TYR A 154 -4.72 -3.30 12.48
CA TYR A 154 -3.39 -3.43 11.91
C TYR A 154 -2.85 -2.09 11.39
N ILE A 155 -3.62 -1.40 10.55
CA ILE A 155 -3.21 -0.12 9.96
C ILE A 155 -2.97 0.92 11.07
N ILE A 156 -3.83 1.01 12.07
CA ILE A 156 -3.70 2.00 13.13
C ILE A 156 -2.51 1.68 14.04
N ILE A 157 -2.46 0.47 14.59
CA ILE A 157 -1.52 0.10 15.66
C ILE A 157 -0.10 -0.12 15.12
N PHE A 158 0.03 -0.73 13.93
CA PHE A 158 1.33 -1.11 13.39
C PHE A 158 1.84 -0.17 12.30
N LEU A 159 0.99 0.64 11.65
CA LEU A 159 1.44 1.58 10.62
C LEU A 159 1.36 3.03 11.10
N ILE A 160 0.16 3.52 11.43
CA ILE A 160 -0.08 4.93 11.76
C ILE A 160 0.61 5.33 13.06
N VAL A 161 0.41 4.59 14.16
CA VAL A 161 0.97 4.95 15.47
C VAL A 161 2.51 4.96 15.45
N PRO A 162 3.20 3.92 14.94
CA PRO A 162 4.66 3.94 14.84
C PRO A 162 5.15 5.07 13.94
N GLU A 163 4.46 5.34 12.83
CA GLU A 163 4.82 6.44 11.94
C GLU A 163 4.65 7.80 12.59
N ILE A 164 3.60 8.05 13.36
CA ILE A 164 3.44 9.30 14.12
C ILE A 164 4.63 9.50 15.06
N ILE A 165 5.03 8.46 15.78
CA ILE A 165 6.18 8.51 16.71
C ILE A 165 7.47 8.84 15.94
N LEU A 166 7.69 8.20 14.78
CA LEU A 166 8.86 8.44 13.94
C LEU A 166 8.83 9.83 13.28
N ALA A 167 7.67 10.29 12.81
CA ALA A 167 7.47 11.59 12.22
C ALA A 167 7.81 12.73 13.19
N VAL A 168 7.38 12.62 14.45
CA VAL A 168 7.75 13.57 15.51
C VAL A 168 9.27 13.60 15.71
N LYS A 169 9.92 12.43 15.77
CA LYS A 169 11.38 12.35 15.88
C LYS A 169 12.08 12.98 14.67
N LEU A 170 11.63 12.69 13.46
CA LEU A 170 12.18 13.25 12.22
C LEU A 170 12.10 14.79 12.20
N ILE A 171 10.97 15.36 12.62
CA ILE A 171 10.81 16.83 12.66
C ILE A 171 11.81 17.49 13.62
N ASN A 172 12.17 16.80 14.70
CA ASN A 172 13.08 17.31 15.73
C ASN A 172 14.56 17.13 15.36
N ILE A 173 14.92 16.15 14.52
CA ILE A 173 16.31 15.89 14.10
C ILE A 173 16.81 16.93 13.10
N PHE A 174 15.93 17.48 12.25
CA PHE A 174 16.32 18.34 11.13
C PHE A 174 16.03 19.82 11.39
N GLU A 175 17.09 20.59 11.61
CA GLU A 175 17.00 22.03 11.91
C GLU A 175 16.92 22.91 10.64
N GLY A 176 17.56 22.49 9.54
CA GLY A 176 17.63 23.25 8.29
C GLY A 176 16.27 23.42 7.59
N VAL A 177 15.91 24.65 7.21
CA VAL A 177 14.61 25.01 6.61
C VAL A 177 14.27 24.14 5.38
N ALA A 178 15.23 23.94 4.49
CA ALA A 178 15.04 23.14 3.28
C ALA A 178 14.78 21.65 3.59
N LEU A 179 15.51 21.09 4.56
CA LEU A 179 15.40 19.69 4.96
C LEU A 179 14.10 19.44 5.73
N LYS A 180 13.73 20.36 6.62
CA LYS A 180 12.44 20.34 7.32
C LYS A 180 11.24 20.38 6.38
N ARG A 181 11.32 21.17 5.30
CA ARG A 181 10.29 21.18 4.24
C ARG A 181 10.17 19.83 3.54
N ARG A 182 11.29 19.18 3.23
CA ARG A 182 11.29 17.85 2.59
C ARG A 182 10.72 16.78 3.51
N ILE A 183 11.06 16.81 4.80
CA ILE A 183 10.52 15.89 5.80
C ILE A 183 9.02 16.08 5.99
N LYS A 184 8.53 17.33 6.03
CA LYS A 184 7.07 17.59 6.06
C LYS A 184 6.36 17.03 4.83
N LEU A 185 6.95 17.16 3.64
CA LEU A 185 6.39 16.56 2.41
C LEU A 185 6.37 15.03 2.48
N PHE A 186 7.43 14.42 3.02
CA PHE A 186 7.47 12.98 3.25
C PHE A 186 6.37 12.54 4.23
N ILE A 187 6.29 13.16 5.41
CA ILE A 187 5.28 12.82 6.41
C ILE A 187 3.86 12.94 5.83
N LEU A 188 3.58 14.04 5.12
CA LEU A 188 2.31 14.22 4.42
C LEU A 188 2.04 13.07 3.45
N SER A 189 3.04 12.66 2.67
CA SER A 189 2.91 11.57 1.72
C SER A 189 2.63 10.22 2.37
N VAL A 190 3.26 9.93 3.52
CA VAL A 190 3.00 8.69 4.26
C VAL A 190 1.57 8.63 4.76
N PHE A 191 1.05 9.74 5.31
CA PHE A 191 -0.35 9.77 5.74
C PHE A 191 -1.34 9.70 4.58
N LEU A 192 -0.99 10.23 3.40
CA LEU A 192 -1.79 10.03 2.19
C LEU A 192 -1.82 8.56 1.77
N GLU A 193 -0.69 7.85 1.81
CA GLU A 193 -0.63 6.40 1.55
C GLU A 193 -1.47 5.59 2.53
N PHE A 194 -1.40 5.90 3.83
CA PHE A 194 -2.24 5.23 4.83
C PHE A 194 -3.72 5.54 4.63
N ALA A 195 -4.08 6.76 4.23
CA ALA A 195 -5.45 7.12 3.88
C ALA A 195 -5.95 6.31 2.66
N ILE A 196 -5.10 6.12 1.64
CA ILE A 196 -5.38 5.26 0.48
C ILE A 196 -5.70 3.83 0.95
N VAL A 197 -4.88 3.26 1.80
CA VAL A 197 -5.09 1.87 2.29
C VAL A 197 -6.38 1.77 3.10
N LEU A 198 -6.68 2.75 3.95
CA LEU A 198 -7.96 2.81 4.68
C LEU A 198 -9.16 2.92 3.73
N LEU A 199 -9.05 3.71 2.66
CA LEU A 199 -10.08 3.85 1.63
C LEU A 199 -10.27 2.56 0.83
N ILE A 200 -9.20 1.78 0.57
CA ILE A 200 -9.29 0.45 -0.06
C ILE A 200 -10.03 -0.51 0.86
N VAL A 201 -9.69 -0.53 2.15
CA VAL A 201 -10.42 -1.37 3.13
C VAL A 201 -11.90 -0.97 3.18
N LEU A 202 -12.17 0.33 3.25
CA LEU A 202 -13.54 0.87 3.30
C LEU A 202 -14.32 0.55 2.01
N TYR A 203 -13.69 0.62 0.84
CA TYR A 203 -14.31 0.23 -0.44
C TYR A 203 -14.85 -1.21 -0.42
N ASN A 204 -14.17 -2.11 0.28
CA ASN A 204 -14.49 -3.53 0.36
C ASN A 204 -15.40 -3.90 1.55
N THR A 205 -15.89 -2.94 2.33
CA THR A 205 -16.77 -3.17 3.50
C THR A 205 -18.21 -3.62 3.15
N GLY A 206 -18.56 -3.71 1.87
CA GLY A 206 -19.92 -4.10 1.46
C GLY A 206 -20.97 -2.99 1.63
N ILE A 207 -20.59 -1.76 1.98
CA ILE A 207 -21.49 -0.61 1.91
C ILE A 207 -21.86 -0.40 0.43
N ASN A 208 -23.09 -0.75 0.05
CA ASN A 208 -23.65 -0.58 -1.30
C ASN A 208 -24.01 0.89 -1.60
N ASN A 209 -23.13 1.82 -1.21
CA ASN A 209 -23.25 3.20 -1.61
C ASN A 209 -22.49 3.41 -2.92
N THR A 210 -23.22 3.37 -4.03
CA THR A 210 -22.67 3.57 -5.38
C THR A 210 -21.92 4.90 -5.50
N VAL A 211 -22.45 5.97 -4.88
CA VAL A 211 -21.81 7.30 -4.90
C VAL A 211 -20.44 7.25 -4.25
N PHE A 212 -20.32 6.61 -3.08
CA PHE A 212 -19.04 6.43 -2.40
C PHE A 212 -18.04 5.64 -3.25
N LYS A 213 -18.46 4.53 -3.86
CA LYS A 213 -17.59 3.71 -4.71
C LYS A 213 -17.06 4.49 -5.91
N VAL A 214 -17.91 5.25 -6.58
CA VAL A 214 -17.50 6.11 -7.71
C VAL A 214 -16.52 7.18 -7.27
N ILE A 215 -16.83 7.92 -6.19
CA ILE A 215 -15.92 8.95 -5.65
C ILE A 215 -14.56 8.34 -5.31
N ASN A 216 -14.54 7.19 -4.65
CA ASN A 216 -13.31 6.53 -4.25
C ASN A 216 -12.47 6.13 -5.48
N LEU A 217 -13.08 5.54 -6.50
CA LEU A 217 -12.41 5.16 -7.74
C LEU A 217 -11.74 6.36 -8.45
N PHE A 218 -12.40 7.51 -8.51
CA PHE A 218 -11.82 8.71 -9.13
C PHE A 218 -10.79 9.43 -8.24
N LEU A 219 -10.91 9.30 -6.92
CA LEU A 219 -10.02 9.95 -5.96
C LEU A 219 -8.71 9.19 -5.75
N MET A 220 -8.72 7.85 -5.82
CA MET A 220 -7.53 7.04 -5.54
C MET A 220 -6.34 7.35 -6.48
N PRO A 221 -6.51 7.40 -7.82
CA PRO A 221 -5.37 7.65 -8.72
C PRO A 221 -4.64 8.98 -8.48
N PRO A 222 -5.33 10.15 -8.39
CA PRO A 222 -4.63 11.41 -8.14
C PRO A 222 -4.01 11.46 -6.74
N LEU A 223 -4.66 10.88 -5.71
CA LEU A 223 -4.08 10.80 -4.37
C LEU A 223 -2.82 9.95 -4.34
N GLY A 224 -2.84 8.75 -4.95
CA GLY A 224 -1.67 7.87 -5.03
C GLY A 224 -0.53 8.49 -5.81
N THR A 225 -0.85 9.15 -6.94
CA THR A 225 0.16 9.89 -7.71
C THR A 225 0.78 11.03 -6.89
N LEU A 226 -0.04 11.77 -6.15
CA LEU A 226 0.43 12.87 -5.31
C LEU A 226 1.31 12.37 -4.17
N ALA A 227 0.90 11.29 -3.51
CA ALA A 227 1.66 10.65 -2.45
C ALA A 227 3.01 10.13 -2.96
N ALA A 228 3.01 9.34 -4.04
CA ALA A 228 4.21 8.86 -4.71
C ALA A 228 5.12 10.02 -5.16
N TYR A 229 4.55 11.09 -5.70
CA TYR A 229 5.30 12.30 -6.08
C TYR A 229 5.91 13.02 -4.89
N PHE A 230 5.24 13.09 -3.74
CA PHE A 230 5.78 13.71 -2.52
C PHE A 230 6.86 12.83 -1.86
N ILE A 231 6.69 11.51 -1.83
CA ILE A 231 7.74 10.55 -1.45
C ILE A 231 8.96 10.75 -2.35
N TYR A 232 8.72 10.82 -3.66
CA TYR A 232 9.77 11.12 -4.59
C TYR A 232 10.38 12.47 -4.26
N LYS A 233 9.66 13.60 -4.28
CA LYS A 233 10.25 14.94 -4.08
C LYS A 233 11.02 15.10 -2.77
N SER A 234 10.61 14.44 -1.69
CA SER A 234 11.26 14.54 -0.37
C SER A 234 12.68 13.93 -0.33
N PHE A 235 12.88 12.75 -0.94
CA PHE A 235 14.19 12.08 -1.00
C PHE A 235 14.72 11.92 -2.44
N GLY A 236 14.05 12.58 -3.37
CA GLY A 236 14.10 12.43 -4.82
C GLY A 236 15.10 13.31 -5.53
N LYS A 237 15.02 14.57 -5.15
CA LYS A 237 15.60 15.65 -5.90
C LYS A 237 16.68 16.26 -5.01
N GLY A 238 17.93 15.83 -5.22
CA GLY A 238 19.16 16.45 -4.73
C GLY A 238 19.53 16.17 -3.27
N LEU A 239 20.48 15.27 -3.05
CA LEU A 239 21.60 15.47 -2.11
C LEU A 239 22.78 16.15 -2.85
N GLU A 240 22.46 16.93 -3.90
CA GLU A 240 23.35 17.83 -4.63
C GLU A 240 23.05 19.26 -4.17
#